data_AF-A0A534G9J2-F1
#
_entry.id   AF-A0A534G9J2-F1
#
_cell.length_a   1.000
_cell.length_b   1.000
_cell.length_c   1.000
_cell.angle_alpha   90.00
_cell.angle_beta   90.00
_cell.angle_gamma   90.00
#
_symmetry.space_group_name_H-M   'P 1'
#
loop_
_entity.id
_entity.type
_entity.pdbx_description
1 polymer ?
#
loop_
_entity_poly.entity_id
_entity_poly.type
_entity_poly.pdbx_seq_one_letter_code
_entity_poly.pdbx_strand_id
1 'polypeptide(L)'
;MRTMLQVFSLCLLVTAIPVAWANGGGGMSMPQPMPTPREETPQQKAHDAYNDGVRYVKKADKAQGNAEQASDAGKKDKAGHEAHDLYGKSLARFQEAVQLDDTLPEAWNYVGYSNRKLGNYDAALAAYEKALTLKPGYADAIEYRGEAYLGLNRISDTQQAYLDLYASNRALAAKLLTAMKSWLAAQRANPSTAATGLDELDKWIQERAQIAGQTAALTRAGAAASWR
;
A
#
# COMPACT_ATOMS: atom_id res chain seq x y z
N MET A 1 -52.50 53.80 -0.96
CA MET A 1 -53.98 53.83 -0.86
C MET A 1 -54.43 52.62 -0.04
N ARG A 2 -55.14 52.89 1.07
CA ARG A 2 -56.17 52.06 1.75
C ARG A 2 -55.79 50.62 2.21
N THR A 3 -55.49 50.33 3.48
CA THR A 3 -56.27 50.35 4.76
C THR A 3 -56.91 49.00 5.16
N MET A 4 -56.79 48.68 6.46
CA MET A 4 -57.68 47.87 7.33
C MET A 4 -57.46 46.34 7.34
N LEU A 5 -57.59 45.59 8.44
CA LEU A 5 -58.23 45.85 9.74
C LEU A 5 -57.68 44.88 10.82
N GLN A 6 -57.57 45.37 12.06
CA GLN A 6 -57.30 44.59 13.28
C GLN A 6 -58.51 43.73 13.68
N VAL A 7 -58.26 42.60 14.36
CA VAL A 7 -59.21 42.03 15.34
C VAL A 7 -58.46 41.62 16.61
N PHE A 8 -58.70 42.38 17.67
CA PHE A 8 -58.42 42.03 19.06
C PHE A 8 -59.48 41.02 19.53
N SER A 9 -59.09 40.01 20.33
CA SER A 9 -60.06 39.28 21.15
C SER A 9 -59.47 38.83 22.49
N LEU A 10 -59.82 39.62 23.50
CA LEU A 10 -60.26 39.28 24.86
C LEU A 10 -59.46 38.28 25.73
N CYS A 11 -58.83 38.84 26.77
CA CYS A 11 -58.40 38.15 27.99
C CYS A 11 -59.57 37.52 28.76
N LEU A 12 -59.35 36.32 29.28
CA LEU A 12 -60.07 35.79 30.45
C LEU A 12 -59.04 35.20 31.42
N LEU A 13 -58.81 35.95 32.51
CA LEU A 13 -58.06 35.52 33.68
C LEU A 13 -58.99 34.68 34.56
N VAL A 14 -58.64 33.42 34.81
CA VAL A 14 -59.18 32.65 35.94
C VAL A 14 -57.99 32.08 36.72
N THR A 15 -58.07 32.32 38.02
CA THR A 15 -57.08 32.13 39.07
C THR A 15 -56.79 30.67 39.41
N ALA A 16 -55.59 30.44 39.95
CA ALA A 16 -55.06 29.18 40.42
C ALA A 16 -55.84 28.55 41.59
N ILE A 17 -55.89 27.22 41.61
CA ILE A 17 -55.96 26.41 42.84
C ILE A 17 -54.88 25.33 42.73
N PRO A 18 -53.95 25.20 43.70
CA PRO A 18 -52.99 24.10 43.74
C PRO A 18 -53.64 22.90 44.44
N VAL A 19 -53.55 21.72 43.83
CA VAL A 19 -53.71 20.46 44.54
C VAL A 19 -52.54 19.56 44.18
N ALA A 20 -51.87 19.11 45.23
CA ALA A 20 -50.67 18.31 45.18
C ALA A 20 -50.98 16.81 45.31
N TRP A 21 -50.01 16.01 44.84
CA TRP A 21 -49.71 14.59 45.09
C TRP A 21 -50.43 13.51 44.27
N ALA A 22 -49.70 12.94 43.30
CA ALA A 22 -49.49 11.49 43.19
C ALA A 22 -48.30 11.19 42.24
N ASN A 23 -47.30 10.47 42.76
CA ASN A 23 -46.12 9.98 42.05
C ASN A 23 -46.49 8.89 41.02
N GLY A 24 -45.93 9.01 39.81
CA GLY A 24 -46.03 8.01 38.74
C GLY A 24 -45.36 8.52 37.47
N GLY A 25 -44.05 8.76 37.54
CA GLY A 25 -43.26 9.39 36.48
C GLY A 25 -43.16 8.54 35.21
N GLY A 26 -44.08 8.78 34.27
CA GLY A 26 -44.02 8.30 32.89
C GLY A 26 -43.81 9.45 31.93
N GLY A 27 -42.68 10.16 32.05
CA GLY A 27 -42.27 11.13 31.04
C GLY A 27 -41.98 10.39 29.74
N MET A 28 -42.87 10.46 28.75
CA MET A 28 -42.55 10.07 27.38
C MET A 28 -41.38 10.93 26.92
N SER A 29 -40.17 10.36 27.04
CA SER A 29 -38.97 10.95 26.48
C SER A 29 -39.17 10.94 24.97
N MET A 30 -39.26 12.14 24.37
CA MET A 30 -39.19 12.29 22.92
C MET A 30 -37.97 11.49 22.43
N PRO A 31 -38.09 10.62 21.41
CA PRO A 31 -36.94 9.94 20.85
C PRO A 31 -35.94 11.02 20.42
N GLN A 32 -34.77 11.05 21.06
CA GLN A 32 -33.69 11.92 20.65
C GLN A 32 -33.43 11.66 19.16
N PRO A 33 -33.25 12.69 18.32
CA PRO A 33 -32.85 12.47 16.94
C PRO A 33 -31.59 11.59 16.96
N MET A 34 -31.65 10.45 16.27
CA MET A 34 -30.51 9.55 16.15
C MET A 34 -29.31 10.40 15.71
N PRO A 35 -28.15 10.32 16.36
CA PRO A 35 -26.97 11.00 15.87
C PRO A 35 -26.76 10.53 14.43
N THR A 36 -26.85 11.45 13.47
CA THR A 36 -26.54 11.15 12.07
C THR A 36 -25.16 10.48 12.05
N PRO A 37 -24.96 9.39 11.29
CA PRO A 37 -23.62 8.84 11.11
C PRO A 37 -22.67 9.99 10.80
N ARG A 38 -21.58 10.15 11.58
CA ARG A 38 -20.60 11.20 11.28
C ARG A 38 -20.15 10.97 9.85
N GLU A 39 -20.29 11.99 9.01
CA GLU A 39 -19.72 11.94 7.68
C GLU A 39 -18.22 11.68 7.81
N GLU A 40 -17.76 10.60 7.18
CA GLU A 40 -16.35 10.24 7.19
C GLU A 40 -15.53 11.33 6.50
N THR A 41 -14.45 11.75 7.16
CA THR A 41 -13.53 12.74 6.59
C THR A 41 -12.81 12.16 5.37
N PRO A 42 -12.29 12.99 4.45
CA PRO A 42 -11.47 12.51 3.34
C PRO A 42 -10.31 11.62 3.80
N GLN A 43 -9.69 11.93 4.93
CA GLN A 43 -8.59 11.15 5.51
C GLN A 43 -9.05 9.78 6.02
N GLN A 44 -10.24 9.68 6.60
CA GLN A 44 -10.82 8.39 7.01
C GLN A 44 -11.11 7.52 5.78
N LYS A 45 -11.72 8.11 4.74
CA LYS A 45 -11.95 7.41 3.47
C LYS A 45 -10.66 6.97 2.80
N ALA A 46 -9.61 7.80 2.83
CA ALA A 46 -8.28 7.44 2.32
C ALA A 46 -7.70 6.24 3.07
N HIS A 47 -7.84 6.21 4.40
CA HIS A 47 -7.40 5.10 5.23
C HIS A 47 -8.17 3.80 4.94
N ASP A 48 -9.48 3.88 4.74
CA ASP A 48 -10.30 2.72 4.42
C ASP A 48 -9.99 2.18 3.03
N ALA A 49 -9.85 3.05 2.03
CA ALA A 49 -9.39 2.69 0.70
C ALA A 49 -8.00 2.03 0.74
N TYR A 50 -7.07 2.58 1.53
CA TYR A 50 -5.75 1.97 1.75
C TYR A 50 -5.86 0.55 2.34
N ASN A 51 -6.67 0.37 3.39
CA ASN A 51 -6.86 -0.93 4.04
C ASN A 51 -7.46 -1.97 3.09
N ASP A 52 -8.43 -1.56 2.28
CA ASP A 52 -9.00 -2.41 1.23
C ASP A 52 -7.95 -2.79 0.17
N GLY A 53 -7.14 -1.81 -0.25
CA GLY A 53 -6.00 -2.05 -1.14
C GLY A 53 -5.05 -3.12 -0.60
N VAL A 54 -4.68 -3.04 0.69
CA VAL A 54 -3.82 -4.02 1.36
C VAL A 54 -4.48 -5.40 1.41
N ARG A 55 -5.79 -5.48 1.66
CA ARG A 55 -6.52 -6.76 1.62
C ARG A 55 -6.46 -7.40 0.23
N TYR A 56 -6.57 -6.61 -0.84
CA TYR A 56 -6.43 -7.11 -2.20
C TYR A 56 -5.01 -7.56 -2.52
N VAL A 57 -3.98 -6.81 -2.11
CA VAL A 57 -2.57 -7.23 -2.25
C VAL A 57 -2.35 -8.59 -1.62
N LYS A 58 -2.78 -8.78 -0.37
CA LYS A 58 -2.60 -10.06 0.34
C LYS A 58 -3.24 -11.24 -0.41
N LYS A 59 -4.41 -11.02 -1.03
CA LYS A 59 -5.07 -12.05 -1.84
C LYS A 59 -4.32 -12.27 -3.15
N ALA A 60 -3.88 -11.20 -3.81
CA ALA A 60 -3.14 -11.25 -5.07
C ALA A 60 -1.81 -11.99 -4.92
N ASP A 61 -1.03 -11.67 -3.89
CA ASP A 61 0.24 -12.33 -3.60
C ASP A 61 0.05 -13.83 -3.33
N LYS A 62 -1.02 -14.18 -2.59
CA LYS A 62 -1.38 -15.58 -2.36
C LYS A 62 -1.74 -16.30 -3.66
N ALA A 63 -2.56 -15.68 -4.52
CA ALA A 63 -2.93 -16.25 -5.82
C ALA A 63 -1.69 -16.41 -6.72
N GLN A 64 -0.80 -15.42 -6.74
CA GLN A 64 0.46 -15.50 -7.47
C GLN A 64 1.33 -16.64 -6.95
N GLY A 65 1.52 -16.77 -5.63
CA GLY A 65 2.28 -17.88 -5.04
C GLY A 65 1.68 -19.25 -5.37
N ASN A 66 0.35 -19.35 -5.41
CA ASN A 66 -0.32 -20.57 -5.86
C ASN A 66 -0.03 -20.87 -7.35
N ALA A 67 0.03 -19.84 -8.20
CA ALA A 67 0.37 -20.00 -9.62
C ALA A 67 1.82 -20.47 -9.81
N GLU A 68 2.75 -19.94 -9.02
CA GLU A 68 4.17 -20.32 -9.04
C GLU A 68 4.39 -21.77 -8.57
N GLN A 69 3.57 -22.26 -7.64
CA GLN A 69 3.65 -23.62 -7.09
C GLN A 69 2.83 -24.65 -7.90
N ALA A 70 1.94 -24.21 -8.79
CA ALA A 70 1.07 -25.10 -9.54
C ALA A 70 1.86 -25.92 -10.57
N SER A 71 1.75 -27.25 -10.48
CA SER A 71 2.31 -28.18 -11.47
C SER A 71 1.43 -28.35 -12.72
N ASP A 72 0.13 -28.05 -12.60
CA ASP A 72 -0.84 -28.11 -13.69
C ASP A 72 -0.97 -26.74 -14.37
N ALA A 73 -0.86 -26.72 -15.70
CA ALA A 73 -0.92 -25.49 -16.49
C ALA A 73 -2.25 -24.75 -16.32
N GLY A 74 -3.38 -25.46 -16.31
CA GLY A 74 -4.69 -24.83 -16.13
C GLY A 74 -4.86 -24.16 -14.76
N LYS A 75 -4.36 -24.80 -13.69
CA LYS A 75 -4.33 -24.19 -12.35
C LYS A 75 -3.40 -22.99 -12.29
N LYS A 76 -2.23 -23.07 -12.92
CA LYS A 76 -1.27 -21.97 -13.01
C LYS A 76 -1.90 -20.76 -13.69
N ASP A 77 -2.51 -20.95 -14.86
CA ASP A 77 -3.13 -19.87 -15.63
C ASP A 77 -4.28 -19.23 -14.86
N LYS A 78 -5.17 -20.06 -14.28
CA LYS A 78 -6.29 -19.57 -13.46
C LYS A 78 -5.80 -18.72 -12.28
N ALA A 79 -4.82 -19.21 -11.52
CA ALA A 79 -4.29 -18.49 -10.36
C ALA A 79 -3.53 -17.21 -10.78
N GLY A 80 -2.86 -17.23 -11.94
CA GLY A 80 -2.23 -16.05 -12.52
C GLY A 80 -3.25 -14.98 -12.92
N HIS A 81 -4.34 -15.36 -13.59
CA HIS A 81 -5.44 -14.44 -13.92
C HIS A 81 -6.11 -13.86 -12.67
N GLU A 82 -6.34 -14.69 -11.65
CA GLU A 82 -6.87 -14.24 -10.36
C GLU A 82 -5.93 -13.22 -9.69
N ALA A 83 -4.62 -13.50 -9.67
CA ALA A 83 -3.63 -12.57 -9.13
C ALA A 83 -3.66 -11.23 -9.88
N HIS A 84 -3.69 -11.27 -11.21
CA HIS A 84 -3.75 -10.07 -12.06
C HIS A 84 -5.00 -9.22 -11.78
N ASP A 85 -6.19 -9.82 -11.72
CA ASP A 85 -7.44 -9.12 -11.37
C ASP A 85 -7.38 -8.48 -9.97
N LEU A 86 -6.84 -9.22 -8.98
CA LEU A 86 -6.69 -8.73 -7.62
C LEU A 86 -5.69 -7.58 -7.50
N TYR A 87 -4.59 -7.58 -8.27
CA TYR A 87 -3.69 -6.43 -8.36
C TYR A 87 -4.38 -5.22 -9.01
N GLY A 88 -5.24 -5.43 -10.01
CA GLY A 88 -6.07 -4.37 -10.59
C GLY A 88 -7.00 -3.73 -9.56
N LYS A 89 -7.70 -4.55 -8.76
CA LYS A 89 -8.56 -4.07 -7.66
C LYS A 89 -7.76 -3.33 -6.58
N SER A 90 -6.61 -3.88 -6.21
CA SER A 90 -5.68 -3.23 -5.29
C SER A 90 -5.25 -1.84 -5.80
N LEU A 91 -4.84 -1.75 -7.07
CA LEU A 91 -4.43 -0.49 -7.68
C LEU A 91 -5.55 0.56 -7.60
N ALA A 92 -6.77 0.20 -7.95
CA ALA A 92 -7.91 1.12 -7.90
C ALA A 92 -8.14 1.67 -6.48
N ARG A 93 -8.03 0.82 -5.44
CA ARG A 93 -8.16 1.24 -4.05
C ARG A 93 -7.02 2.17 -3.59
N PHE A 94 -5.78 1.88 -3.96
CA PHE A 94 -4.67 2.75 -3.62
C PHE A 94 -4.69 4.08 -4.39
N GLN A 95 -5.16 4.08 -5.64
CA GLN A 95 -5.40 5.31 -6.40
C GLN A 95 -6.47 6.19 -5.74
N GLU A 96 -7.56 5.60 -5.27
CA GLU A 96 -8.56 6.30 -4.46
C GLU A 96 -7.95 6.88 -3.18
N ALA A 97 -7.14 6.09 -2.46
CA ALA A 97 -6.45 6.56 -1.25
C ALA A 97 -5.56 7.79 -1.52
N VAL A 98 -4.72 7.76 -2.56
CA VAL A 98 -3.83 8.90 -2.90
C VAL A 98 -4.55 10.08 -3.54
N GLN A 99 -5.76 9.89 -4.09
CA GLN A 99 -6.60 11.01 -4.54
C GLN A 99 -7.26 11.74 -3.36
N LEU A 100 -7.58 11.00 -2.29
CA LEU A 100 -8.18 11.54 -1.07
C LEU A 100 -7.12 12.14 -0.12
N ASP A 101 -5.94 11.52 -0.06
CA ASP A 101 -4.79 11.98 0.71
C ASP A 101 -3.49 11.62 -0.03
N ASP A 102 -2.92 12.60 -0.72
CA ASP A 102 -1.70 12.43 -1.52
C ASP A 102 -0.41 12.42 -0.68
N THR A 103 -0.52 12.59 0.63
CA THR A 103 0.63 12.68 1.55
C THR A 103 1.04 11.34 2.14
N LEU A 104 0.41 10.24 1.72
CA LEU A 104 0.63 8.88 2.22
C LEU A 104 1.72 8.14 1.42
N PRO A 105 2.99 8.09 1.88
CA PRO A 105 4.06 7.40 1.15
C PRO A 105 3.80 5.90 1.00
N GLU A 106 3.17 5.26 2.00
CA GLU A 106 2.78 3.86 1.95
C GLU A 106 1.77 3.58 0.82
N ALA A 107 0.78 4.47 0.63
CA ALA A 107 -0.21 4.32 -0.43
C ALA A 107 0.42 4.46 -1.82
N TRP A 108 1.29 5.47 -2.02
CA TRP A 108 2.06 5.63 -3.26
C TRP A 108 2.97 4.43 -3.54
N ASN A 109 3.62 3.87 -2.52
CA ASN A 109 4.42 2.66 -2.65
C ASN A 109 3.56 1.49 -3.17
N TYR A 110 2.34 1.33 -2.66
CA TYR A 110 1.46 0.27 -3.13
C TYR A 110 0.79 0.56 -4.49
N VAL A 111 0.55 1.82 -4.87
CA VAL A 111 0.23 2.16 -6.27
C VAL A 111 1.35 1.66 -7.19
N GLY A 112 2.61 1.88 -6.80
CA GLY A 112 3.76 1.38 -7.53
C GLY A 112 3.79 -0.15 -7.57
N TYR A 113 3.61 -0.79 -6.41
CA TYR A 113 3.59 -2.25 -6.27
C TYR A 113 2.58 -2.90 -7.20
N SER A 114 1.33 -2.44 -7.18
CA SER A 114 0.28 -3.00 -8.01
C SER A 114 0.52 -2.75 -9.50
N ASN A 115 1.00 -1.57 -9.90
CA ASN A 115 1.40 -1.32 -11.29
C ASN A 115 2.52 -2.25 -11.76
N ARG A 116 3.56 -2.43 -10.95
CA ARG A 116 4.69 -3.32 -11.28
C ARG A 116 4.24 -4.76 -11.45
N LYS A 117 3.36 -5.24 -10.58
CA LYS A 117 2.76 -6.58 -10.67
C LYS A 117 1.88 -6.78 -11.90
N LEU A 118 1.27 -5.70 -12.39
CA LEU A 118 0.51 -5.66 -13.64
C LEU A 118 1.39 -5.45 -14.89
N GLY A 119 2.72 -5.31 -14.73
CA GLY A 119 3.66 -5.05 -15.83
C GLY A 119 3.75 -3.58 -16.28
N ASN A 120 3.05 -2.66 -15.61
CA ASN A 120 3.06 -1.23 -15.91
C ASN A 120 4.27 -0.54 -15.25
N TYR A 121 5.49 -0.86 -15.69
CA TYR A 121 6.71 -0.47 -14.98
C TYR A 121 6.93 1.04 -14.91
N ASP A 122 6.65 1.81 -15.96
CA ASP A 122 6.82 3.28 -15.93
C ASP A 122 5.89 3.96 -14.92
N ALA A 123 4.63 3.53 -14.89
CA ALA A 123 3.66 4.00 -13.89
C ALA A 123 4.09 3.60 -12.46
N ALA A 124 4.69 2.41 -12.32
CA ALA A 124 5.23 1.97 -11.05
C ALA A 124 6.39 2.86 -10.57
N LEU A 125 7.33 3.18 -11.46
CA LEU A 125 8.46 4.06 -11.16
C LEU A 125 8.01 5.45 -10.71
N ALA A 126 7.03 6.05 -11.39
CA ALA A 126 6.49 7.35 -11.02
C ALA A 126 5.86 7.32 -9.61
N ALA A 127 5.13 6.26 -9.28
CA ALA A 127 4.53 6.11 -7.94
C ALA A 127 5.59 5.89 -6.85
N TYR A 128 6.62 5.08 -7.10
CA TYR A 128 7.74 4.93 -6.16
C TYR A 128 8.53 6.22 -5.96
N GLU A 129 8.71 7.02 -7.01
CA GLU A 129 9.34 8.34 -6.90
C GLU A 129 8.53 9.27 -6.00
N LYS A 130 7.19 9.28 -6.13
CA LYS A 130 6.32 10.01 -5.20
C LYS A 130 6.46 9.52 -3.76
N ALA A 131 6.44 8.21 -3.54
CA ALA A 131 6.64 7.63 -2.21
C ALA A 131 7.99 8.05 -1.59
N LEU A 132 9.06 8.05 -2.39
CA LEU A 132 10.41 8.42 -1.94
C LEU A 132 10.60 9.93 -1.76
N THR A 133 9.83 10.75 -2.47
CA THR A 133 9.77 12.20 -2.26
C THR A 133 9.15 12.52 -0.90
N LEU A 134 8.05 11.84 -0.56
CA LEU A 134 7.35 12.00 0.73
C LEU A 134 8.14 11.39 1.89
N LYS A 135 8.81 10.27 1.66
CA LYS A 135 9.59 9.53 2.66
C LYS A 135 10.94 9.12 2.09
N PRO A 136 11.95 10.00 2.16
CA PRO A 136 13.31 9.67 1.75
C PRO A 136 13.81 8.43 2.53
N GLY A 137 14.45 7.50 1.82
CA GLY A 137 14.95 6.26 2.42
C GLY A 137 13.88 5.20 2.70
N TYR A 138 12.67 5.32 2.14
CA TYR A 138 11.65 4.28 2.28
C TYR A 138 12.07 2.98 1.59
N ALA A 139 12.60 2.05 2.38
CA ALA A 139 13.33 0.88 1.88
C ALA A 139 12.47 -0.04 0.98
N ASP A 140 11.18 -0.27 1.30
CA ASP A 140 10.29 -1.08 0.44
C ASP A 140 10.11 -0.44 -0.95
N ALA A 141 9.96 0.89 -1.01
CA ALA A 141 9.86 1.61 -2.27
C ALA A 141 11.17 1.55 -3.08
N ILE A 142 12.34 1.59 -2.43
CA ILE A 142 13.63 1.42 -3.12
C ILE A 142 13.76 0.00 -3.70
N GLU A 143 13.39 -1.03 -2.92
CA GLU A 143 13.43 -2.42 -3.37
C GLU A 143 12.52 -2.63 -4.59
N TYR A 144 11.25 -2.25 -4.47
CA TYR A 144 10.30 -2.47 -5.55
C TYR A 144 10.60 -1.62 -6.79
N ARG A 145 11.15 -0.41 -6.62
CA ARG A 145 11.66 0.39 -7.74
C ARG A 145 12.84 -0.30 -8.43
N GLY A 146 13.74 -0.92 -7.66
CA GLY A 146 14.82 -1.76 -8.19
C GLY A 146 14.31 -2.93 -9.04
N GLU A 147 13.24 -3.60 -8.59
CA GLU A 147 12.57 -4.66 -9.37
C GLU A 147 11.88 -4.12 -10.63
N ALA A 148 11.27 -2.93 -10.57
CA ALA A 148 10.68 -2.29 -11.75
C ALA A 148 11.76 -1.90 -12.79
N TYR A 149 12.94 -1.45 -12.35
CA TYR A 149 14.08 -1.22 -13.24
C TYR A 149 14.53 -2.50 -13.96
N LEU A 150 14.53 -3.66 -13.29
CA LEU A 150 14.81 -4.95 -13.95
C LEU A 150 13.77 -5.26 -15.04
N GLY A 151 12.49 -4.99 -14.77
CA GLY A 151 11.41 -5.12 -15.75
C GLY A 151 11.63 -4.28 -17.01
N LEU A 152 12.30 -3.13 -16.88
CA LEU A 152 12.66 -2.22 -17.98
C LEU A 152 14.09 -2.42 -18.50
N ASN A 153 14.81 -3.47 -18.07
CA ASN A 153 16.21 -3.73 -18.42
C ASN A 153 17.17 -2.57 -18.05
N ARG A 154 16.83 -1.79 -17.02
CA ARG A 154 17.62 -0.65 -16.51
C ARG A 154 18.59 -1.10 -15.41
N ILE A 155 19.60 -1.88 -15.80
CA ILE A 155 20.47 -2.62 -14.88
C ILE A 155 21.30 -1.71 -13.98
N SER A 156 21.83 -0.60 -14.50
CA SER A 156 22.59 0.37 -13.71
C SER A 156 21.75 0.97 -12.58
N ASP A 157 20.48 1.30 -12.85
CA ASP A 157 19.55 1.84 -11.86
C ASP A 157 19.21 0.81 -10.78
N THR A 158 19.05 -0.48 -11.14
CA THR A 158 18.90 -1.56 -10.16
C THR A 158 20.13 -1.72 -9.28
N GLN A 159 21.34 -1.63 -9.85
CA GLN A 159 22.59 -1.69 -9.08
C GLN A 159 22.65 -0.55 -8.06
N GLN A 160 22.26 0.67 -8.46
CA GLN A 160 22.21 1.80 -7.54
C GLN A 160 21.20 1.57 -6.42
N ALA A 161 19.98 1.11 -6.75
CA ALA A 161 18.96 0.77 -5.75
C ALA A 161 19.45 -0.30 -4.75
N TYR A 162 20.20 -1.30 -5.21
CA TYR A 162 20.83 -2.28 -4.33
C TYR A 162 21.84 -1.64 -3.38
N LEU A 163 22.69 -0.72 -3.86
CA LEU A 163 23.68 -0.05 -3.02
C LEU A 163 23.01 0.82 -1.94
N ASP A 164 21.96 1.56 -2.31
CA ASP A 164 21.16 2.37 -1.39
C ASP A 164 20.54 1.49 -0.28
N LEU A 165 20.01 0.33 -0.65
CA LEU A 165 19.48 -0.66 0.29
C LEU A 165 20.56 -1.32 1.13
N TYR A 166 21.71 -1.66 0.56
CA TYR A 166 22.76 -2.38 1.29
C TYR A 166 23.29 -1.57 2.47
N ALA A 167 23.33 -0.24 2.31
CA ALA A 167 23.71 0.69 3.37
C ALA A 167 22.66 0.79 4.50
N SER A 168 21.37 0.69 4.16
CA SER A 168 20.26 1.02 5.08
C SER A 168 19.46 -0.19 5.58
N ASN A 169 19.18 -1.15 4.70
CA ASN A 169 18.40 -2.35 4.95
C ASN A 169 18.96 -3.56 4.17
N ARG A 170 19.89 -4.29 4.80
CA ARG A 170 20.57 -5.45 4.20
C ARG A 170 19.62 -6.61 3.84
N ALA A 171 18.49 -6.74 4.54
CA ALA A 171 17.53 -7.81 4.26
C ALA A 171 16.81 -7.57 2.92
N LEU A 172 16.36 -6.34 2.68
CA LEU A 172 15.76 -5.97 1.39
C LEU A 172 16.80 -5.91 0.27
N ALA A 173 18.04 -5.50 0.55
CA ALA A 173 19.13 -5.61 -0.42
C ALA A 173 19.33 -7.06 -0.89
N ALA A 174 19.26 -8.04 0.03
CA ALA A 174 19.36 -9.45 -0.30
C ALA A 174 18.18 -9.96 -1.16
N LYS A 175 16.96 -9.47 -0.91
CA LYS A 175 15.80 -9.76 -1.78
C LYS A 175 16.02 -9.23 -3.19
N LEU A 176 16.42 -7.97 -3.32
CA LEU A 176 16.70 -7.37 -4.64
C LEU A 176 17.80 -8.12 -5.38
N LEU A 177 18.88 -8.52 -4.70
CA LEU A 177 19.94 -9.33 -5.29
C LEU A 177 19.44 -10.70 -5.78
N THR A 178 18.45 -11.28 -5.09
CA THR A 178 17.79 -12.52 -5.52
C THR A 178 16.95 -12.28 -6.76
N ALA A 179 16.20 -11.17 -6.82
CA ALA A 179 15.45 -10.78 -8.03
C ALA A 179 16.39 -10.57 -9.23
N MET A 180 17.55 -9.94 -9.03
CA MET A 180 18.57 -9.77 -10.08
C MET A 180 19.09 -11.11 -10.61
N LYS A 181 19.33 -12.09 -9.73
CA LYS A 181 19.74 -13.45 -10.13
C LYS A 181 18.68 -14.15 -10.96
N SER A 182 17.41 -14.09 -10.51
CA SER A 182 16.29 -14.68 -11.24
C SER A 182 16.10 -14.04 -12.61
N TRP A 183 16.21 -12.70 -12.69
CA TRP A 183 16.15 -11.97 -13.95
C TRP A 183 17.29 -12.37 -14.90
N LEU A 184 18.53 -12.44 -14.41
CA LEU A 184 19.69 -12.87 -15.20
C LEU A 184 19.51 -14.29 -15.76
N ALA A 185 19.01 -15.22 -14.94
CA ALA A 185 18.72 -16.58 -15.38
C ALA A 185 17.64 -16.60 -16.49
N ALA A 186 16.58 -15.79 -16.34
CA ALA A 186 15.53 -15.68 -17.36
C ALA A 186 16.06 -15.11 -18.68
N GLN A 187 16.94 -14.10 -18.64
CA GLN A 187 17.57 -13.55 -19.85
C GLN A 187 18.46 -14.58 -20.54
N ARG A 188 19.26 -15.34 -19.79
CA ARG A 188 20.10 -16.42 -20.34
C ARG A 188 19.28 -17.55 -20.97
N ALA A 189 18.08 -17.80 -20.47
CA ALA A 189 17.16 -18.80 -21.03
C ALA A 189 16.47 -18.33 -22.33
N ASN A 190 16.46 -17.02 -22.62
CA ASN A 190 15.87 -16.47 -23.83
C ASN A 190 16.94 -15.79 -24.73
N PRO A 191 17.62 -16.54 -25.61
CA PRO A 191 18.71 -16.01 -26.43
C PRO A 191 18.28 -14.96 -27.47
N SER A 192 16.97 -14.75 -27.67
CA SER A 192 16.45 -13.70 -28.57
C SER A 192 16.54 -12.28 -27.97
N THR A 193 16.69 -12.18 -26.65
CA THR A 193 16.91 -10.93 -25.92
C THR A 193 18.36 -10.87 -25.45
N ALA A 194 19.29 -10.70 -26.39
CA ALA A 194 20.71 -10.54 -26.08
C ALA A 194 20.96 -9.18 -25.40
N ALA A 195 20.58 -9.07 -24.12
CA ALA A 195 21.03 -8.00 -23.28
C ALA A 195 22.56 -8.06 -23.22
N THR A 196 23.21 -6.99 -23.65
CA THR A 196 24.68 -6.85 -23.51
C THR A 196 25.00 -6.65 -22.03
N GLY A 197 26.11 -7.22 -21.55
CA GLY A 197 26.56 -6.99 -20.18
C GLY A 197 26.10 -8.02 -19.14
N LEU A 198 25.56 -9.17 -19.57
CA LEU A 198 25.05 -10.20 -18.64
C LEU A 198 26.16 -10.85 -17.80
N ASP A 199 27.37 -11.01 -18.35
CA ASP A 199 28.50 -11.60 -17.64
C ASP A 199 29.11 -10.62 -16.64
N GLU A 200 29.17 -9.33 -16.99
CA GLU A 200 29.53 -8.25 -16.09
C GLU A 200 28.53 -8.14 -14.93
N LEU A 201 27.23 -8.27 -15.22
CA LEU A 201 26.19 -8.30 -14.20
C LEU A 201 26.33 -9.52 -13.29
N ASP A 202 26.56 -10.72 -13.83
CA ASP A 202 26.78 -11.94 -13.06
C ASP A 202 27.96 -11.79 -12.11
N LYS A 203 29.10 -11.33 -12.64
CA LYS A 203 30.30 -11.04 -11.85
C LYS A 203 29.99 -10.06 -10.71
N TRP A 204 29.30 -8.96 -11.02
CA TRP A 204 28.90 -7.98 -10.01
C TRP A 204 28.01 -8.59 -8.93
N ILE A 205 27.02 -9.43 -9.30
CA ILE A 205 26.13 -10.12 -8.37
C ILE A 205 26.93 -11.05 -7.44
N GLN A 206 27.88 -11.81 -7.98
CA GLN A 206 28.73 -12.73 -7.22
C GLN A 206 29.60 -11.96 -6.21
N GLU A 207 30.23 -10.87 -6.63
CA GLU A 207 31.03 -10.01 -5.76
C GLU A 207 30.19 -9.42 -4.61
N ARG A 208 28.99 -8.91 -4.91
CA ARG A 208 28.08 -8.37 -3.88
C ARG A 208 27.60 -9.44 -2.91
N ALA A 209 27.29 -10.64 -3.39
CA ALA A 209 26.94 -11.77 -2.54
C ALA A 209 28.08 -12.17 -1.60
N GLN A 210 29.32 -12.19 -2.10
CA GLN A 210 30.50 -12.49 -1.30
C GLN A 210 30.73 -11.44 -0.22
N ILE A 211 30.68 -10.16 -0.56
CA ILE A 211 30.83 -9.05 0.40
C ILE A 211 29.74 -9.12 1.49
N ALA A 212 28.49 -9.40 1.11
CA ALA A 212 27.40 -9.57 2.06
C ALA A 212 27.64 -10.75 3.02
N GLY A 213 28.14 -11.88 2.52
CA GLY A 213 28.49 -13.05 3.32
C GLY A 213 29.62 -12.79 4.31
N GLN A 214 30.70 -12.15 3.86
CA GLN A 214 31.83 -11.77 4.70
C GLN A 214 31.41 -10.81 5.82
N THR A 215 30.61 -9.79 5.48
CA THR A 215 30.09 -8.82 6.46
C THR A 215 29.23 -9.51 7.52
N ALA A 216 28.34 -10.42 7.12
CA ALA A 216 27.51 -11.17 8.06
C ALA A 216 28.33 -12.08 8.98
N ALA A 217 29.39 -12.71 8.47
CA ALA A 217 30.29 -13.54 9.26
C ALA A 217 31.05 -12.73 10.31
N LEU A 218 31.57 -11.55 9.94
CA LEU A 218 32.26 -10.64 10.85
C LEU A 218 31.35 -10.14 11.98
N THR A 219 30.12 -9.72 11.66
CA THR A 219 29.15 -9.29 12.67
C THR A 219 28.83 -10.40 13.67
N ARG A 220 28.68 -11.64 13.20
CA ARG A 220 28.42 -12.80 14.07
C ARG A 220 29.61 -13.13 14.97
N ALA A 221 30.83 -13.09 14.43
CA ALA A 221 32.05 -13.35 15.19
C ALA A 221 32.29 -12.27 16.26
N GLY A 222 32.09 -10.99 15.92
CA GLY A 222 32.21 -9.88 16.87
C GLY A 222 31.17 -9.97 18.00
N ALA A 223 29.92 -10.30 17.67
CA ALA A 223 28.88 -10.52 18.67
C ALA A 223 29.22 -11.69 19.61
N ALA A 224 29.76 -12.80 19.10
CA ALA A 224 30.16 -13.93 19.93
C ALA A 224 31.35 -13.62 20.86
N ALA A 225 32.24 -12.72 20.44
CA ALA A 225 33.40 -12.30 21.24
C ALA A 225 33.02 -11.35 22.40
N SER A 226 31.95 -10.55 22.28
CA SER A 226 31.52 -9.62 23.33
C SER A 226 30.80 -10.26 24.53
N TRP A 227 30.50 -11.56 24.48
CA TRP A 227 29.84 -12.30 25.57
C TRP A 227 30.79 -13.20 26.38
N ARG A 228 32.11 -13.06 26.20
CA ARG A 228 33.15 -13.78 26.94
C ARG A 228 33.99 -12.80 27.74
#